data_AF-A0A3M0JV58-F1
#
_entry.id   AF-A0A3M0JV58-F1
#
_cell.length_a   1.000
_cell.length_b   1.000
_cell.length_c   1.000
_cell.angle_alpha   90.00
_cell.angle_beta   90.00
_cell.angle_gamma   90.00
#
_symmetry.space_group_name_H-M   'P 1'
#
loop_
_entity.id
_entity.type
_entity.pdbx_description
1 polymer ?
#
loop_
_entity_poly.entity_id
_entity_poly.type
_entity_poly.pdbx_seq_one_letter_code
_entity_poly.pdbx_strand_id
1 'polypeptide(L)'
;MPYPRATPAQPDQFPLLKQLFNIRLDLQVYNLEADDEKLVDLLVLFGDAFPPVHMAGNEAASSGSTSESEVVSKLDPAAIPCGSIYPALETMDEPPGSDSKEISSQESAREKIISVLVQPHEGVPAVSPYSVVPRQTVVPGGGSSDVYISFTPLVLPDAEAELRCDGLMLGFMSLDDKLARMVPNKVQRSHGYEAPPLRVHMEAVLRHPLLFLSTPSTPFSLSSTDPKKSTKTSHSKKEEREEQPQHVLYPQQNMLVKVSFHTTLELLRYQHLPETQLLPGCQVLQLENGERKLKFDQNLVIEHSNCTTQLVPVTAYLTVPALELSCAMVDFQTCFVAQPKTEHVFLYNRDEQKRPKALEVFSIFPTKGILEAREGEAPTREILQISFAPRSDTDYEAIVTISGMLEEKPCKLHLRGRGVHHGQVH
;
A
#
# COMPACT_ATOMS: atom_id res chain seq x y z
N MET A 1 -45.05 -19.15 70.10
CA MET A 1 -43.98 -20.08 69.65
C MET A 1 -44.53 -21.50 69.73
N PRO A 2 -44.48 -22.34 68.68
CA PRO A 2 -44.25 -22.04 67.27
C PRO A 2 -45.40 -22.53 66.33
N TYR A 3 -45.47 -21.88 65.16
CA TYR A 3 -46.30 -22.23 64.00
C TYR A 3 -45.85 -23.57 63.36
N PRO A 4 -46.75 -24.31 62.67
CA PRO A 4 -46.33 -25.47 61.88
C PRO A 4 -45.45 -25.03 60.71
N ARG A 5 -44.29 -25.68 60.59
CA ARG A 5 -43.31 -25.49 59.50
C ARG A 5 -43.99 -25.65 58.14
N ALA A 6 -43.92 -24.60 57.33
CA ALA A 6 -44.11 -24.73 55.88
C ALA A 6 -43.00 -25.63 55.32
N THR A 7 -43.41 -26.71 54.66
CA THR A 7 -42.54 -27.57 53.86
C THR A 7 -41.91 -26.73 52.75
N PRO A 8 -40.58 -26.79 52.52
CA PRO A 8 -39.97 -26.07 51.42
C PRO A 8 -40.53 -26.61 50.10
N ALA A 9 -41.07 -25.71 49.27
CA ALA A 9 -41.47 -26.03 47.90
C ALA A 9 -40.27 -26.63 47.16
N GLN A 10 -40.46 -27.79 46.54
CA GLN A 10 -39.43 -28.43 45.72
C GLN A 10 -39.04 -27.49 44.57
N PRO A 11 -37.74 -27.23 44.33
CA PRO A 11 -37.30 -26.37 43.25
C PRO A 11 -37.21 -27.18 41.96
N ASP A 12 -38.33 -27.68 41.41
CA ASP A 12 -38.32 -28.38 40.11
C ASP A 12 -39.70 -28.42 39.41
N GLN A 13 -40.47 -27.33 39.47
CA GLN A 13 -41.77 -27.24 38.77
C GLN A 13 -41.74 -26.51 37.42
N PHE A 14 -40.56 -26.12 36.91
CA PHE A 14 -40.45 -25.47 35.59
C PHE A 14 -39.24 -25.97 34.78
N PRO A 15 -39.31 -27.15 34.14
CA PRO A 15 -38.26 -27.61 33.21
C PRO A 15 -38.11 -26.70 31.98
N LEU A 16 -39.10 -25.84 31.70
CA LEU A 16 -39.22 -25.03 30.48
C LEU A 16 -38.34 -23.76 30.46
N LEU A 17 -37.68 -23.39 31.56
CA LEU A 17 -36.90 -22.16 31.64
C LEU A 17 -35.45 -22.27 31.11
N LYS A 18 -35.02 -23.46 30.68
CA LYS A 18 -33.69 -23.69 30.08
C LYS A 18 -33.70 -24.00 28.58
N GLN A 19 -34.87 -23.96 27.93
CA GLN A 19 -34.94 -24.24 26.49
C GLN A 19 -34.55 -22.98 25.71
N LEU A 20 -33.43 -23.04 25.02
CA LEU A 20 -33.03 -22.03 24.05
C LEU A 20 -33.82 -22.28 22.78
N PHE A 21 -34.60 -21.28 22.35
CA PHE A 21 -35.42 -21.37 21.16
C PHE A 21 -34.63 -20.98 19.92
N ASN A 22 -34.99 -21.58 18.79
CA ASN A 22 -34.47 -21.18 17.49
C ASN A 22 -35.03 -19.79 17.14
N ILE A 23 -34.19 -18.98 16.51
CA ILE A 23 -34.55 -17.66 16.02
C ILE A 23 -34.42 -17.68 14.51
N ARG A 24 -35.48 -17.35 13.77
CA ARG A 24 -35.36 -17.12 12.33
C ARG A 24 -35.03 -15.65 12.08
N LEU A 25 -34.10 -15.40 11.18
CA LEU A 25 -33.74 -14.08 10.71
C LEU A 25 -34.16 -13.94 9.25
N ASP A 26 -34.88 -12.86 8.98
CA ASP A 26 -35.36 -12.45 7.67
C ASP A 26 -34.60 -11.18 7.25
N LEU A 27 -33.74 -11.28 6.23
CA LEU A 27 -32.77 -10.25 5.84
C LEU A 27 -33.25 -9.47 4.61
N GLN A 28 -33.21 -8.15 4.72
CA GLN A 28 -33.54 -7.21 3.65
C GLN A 28 -32.36 -6.26 3.44
N VAL A 29 -32.11 -5.88 2.18
CA VAL A 29 -30.98 -5.02 1.78
C VAL A 29 -31.53 -3.80 1.05
N TYR A 30 -31.00 -2.64 1.40
CA TYR A 30 -31.39 -1.34 0.89
C TYR A 30 -30.15 -0.57 0.43
N ASN A 31 -30.31 0.19 -0.64
CA ASN A 31 -29.36 1.23 -1.03
C ASN A 31 -29.76 2.55 -0.39
N LEU A 32 -28.77 3.29 0.09
CA LEU A 32 -28.97 4.63 0.62
C LEU A 32 -28.59 5.64 -0.47
N GLU A 33 -29.57 6.28 -1.06
CA GLU A 33 -29.37 7.29 -2.11
C GLU A 33 -29.26 8.68 -1.47
N ALA A 34 -28.34 9.51 -1.95
CA ALA A 34 -28.08 10.83 -1.36
C ALA A 34 -29.26 11.80 -1.51
N ASP A 35 -30.07 11.63 -2.57
CA ASP A 35 -31.19 12.50 -2.94
C ASP A 35 -32.56 11.86 -2.63
N ASP A 36 -32.62 10.90 -1.72
CA ASP A 36 -33.86 10.26 -1.31
C ASP A 36 -34.65 11.12 -0.31
N GLU A 37 -35.70 11.79 -0.79
CA GLU A 37 -36.57 12.67 0.01
C GLU A 37 -37.67 11.90 0.78
N LYS A 38 -37.73 10.57 0.67
CA LYS A 38 -38.80 9.78 1.28
C LYS A 38 -38.56 9.59 2.78
N LEU A 39 -39.55 9.93 3.60
CA LEU A 39 -39.45 9.85 5.06
C LEU A 39 -40.05 8.58 5.66
N VAL A 40 -41.12 8.05 5.05
CA VAL A 40 -41.91 6.93 5.60
C VAL A 40 -42.36 5.96 4.51
N ASP A 41 -42.44 4.70 4.88
CA ASP A 41 -43.02 3.62 4.07
C ASP A 41 -44.36 3.17 4.65
N LEU A 42 -45.33 2.96 3.77
CA LEU A 42 -46.59 2.29 4.07
C LEU A 42 -46.52 0.84 3.59
N LEU A 43 -46.38 -0.10 4.51
CA LEU A 43 -46.36 -1.52 4.23
C LEU A 43 -47.78 -2.09 4.36
N VAL A 44 -48.29 -2.71 3.30
CA VAL A 44 -49.53 -3.48 3.33
C VAL A 44 -49.17 -4.96 3.25
N LEU A 45 -49.45 -5.69 4.31
CA LEU A 45 -49.12 -7.11 4.47
C LEU A 45 -50.40 -7.93 4.41
N PHE A 46 -50.36 -9.03 3.67
CA PHE A 46 -51.42 -10.01 3.59
C PHE A 46 -50.96 -11.28 4.31
N GLY A 47 -51.56 -11.59 5.46
CA GLY A 47 -51.13 -12.68 6.35
C GLY A 47 -49.88 -12.34 7.17
N ASP A 48 -48.99 -13.32 7.35
CA ASP A 48 -47.77 -13.15 8.14
C ASP A 48 -46.72 -12.27 7.42
N ALA A 49 -46.14 -11.31 8.16
CA ALA A 49 -45.15 -10.36 7.66
C ALA A 49 -43.89 -11.03 7.05
N PHE A 50 -43.51 -12.18 7.60
CA PHE A 50 -42.34 -12.94 7.20
C PHE A 50 -42.74 -14.42 7.11
N PRO A 51 -43.28 -14.90 5.99
CA PRO A 51 -43.59 -16.31 5.83
C PRO A 51 -42.27 -17.12 5.71
N PRO A 52 -42.18 -18.33 6.32
CA PRO A 52 -41.04 -19.22 6.10
C PRO A 52 -40.91 -19.58 4.61
N VAL A 53 -39.71 -19.45 4.05
CA VAL A 53 -39.40 -19.91 2.70
C VAL A 53 -39.35 -21.44 2.75
N HIS A 54 -40.34 -22.11 2.18
CA HIS A 54 -40.48 -23.57 2.27
C HIS A 54 -39.18 -24.31 1.90
N MET A 55 -38.72 -25.24 2.77
CA MET A 55 -37.76 -26.29 2.39
C MET A 55 -38.44 -27.26 1.41
N ALA A 56 -38.51 -26.92 0.13
CA ALA A 56 -38.78 -27.88 -0.93
C ALA A 56 -38.10 -27.37 -2.20
N GLY A 57 -37.20 -28.18 -2.75
CA GLY A 57 -36.78 -28.00 -4.13
C GLY A 57 -38.00 -27.99 -5.06
N ASN A 58 -37.89 -27.16 -6.11
CA ASN A 58 -38.82 -26.95 -7.22
C ASN A 58 -39.92 -25.90 -6.97
N GLU A 59 -39.58 -24.64 -7.30
CA GLU A 59 -40.55 -23.72 -7.88
C GLU A 59 -40.99 -24.26 -9.25
N ALA A 60 -42.04 -25.08 -9.24
CA ALA A 60 -42.88 -25.21 -10.43
C ALA A 60 -43.69 -23.92 -10.54
N ALA A 61 -43.50 -23.23 -11.66
CA ALA A 61 -44.25 -22.08 -12.12
C ALA A 61 -45.71 -22.08 -11.68
N SER A 62 -46.08 -21.11 -10.83
CA SER A 62 -47.42 -20.52 -10.90
C SER A 62 -47.32 -19.34 -11.84
N SER A 63 -47.55 -19.62 -13.12
CA SER A 63 -47.80 -18.62 -14.15
C SER A 63 -48.92 -17.68 -13.69
N GLY A 64 -48.62 -16.39 -13.64
CA GLY A 64 -49.57 -15.35 -13.24
C GLY A 64 -49.08 -13.97 -13.64
N SER A 65 -48.98 -13.76 -14.95
CA SER A 65 -49.06 -12.49 -15.69
C SER A 65 -48.36 -11.25 -15.11
N THR A 66 -47.34 -10.80 -15.85
CA THR A 66 -47.01 -9.38 -16.01
C THR A 66 -48.28 -8.54 -16.21
N SER A 67 -48.53 -7.59 -15.33
CA SER A 67 -49.20 -6.33 -15.68
C SER A 67 -48.82 -5.31 -14.62
N GLU A 68 -48.00 -4.36 -15.03
CA GLU A 68 -47.95 -3.04 -14.42
C GLU A 68 -49.39 -2.53 -14.31
N SER A 69 -49.81 -2.17 -13.10
CA SER A 69 -50.90 -1.22 -12.91
C SER A 69 -50.70 -0.58 -11.55
N GLU A 70 -50.04 0.57 -11.57
CA GLU A 70 -50.26 1.60 -10.57
C GLU A 70 -51.77 1.91 -10.56
N VAL A 71 -52.49 1.43 -9.55
CA VAL A 71 -53.85 1.89 -9.28
C VAL A 71 -53.76 2.85 -8.12
N VAL A 72 -53.55 4.14 -8.46
CA VAL A 72 -53.80 5.26 -7.56
C VAL A 72 -55.30 5.28 -7.26
N SER A 73 -55.68 4.68 -6.13
CA SER A 73 -57.04 4.78 -5.61
C SER A 73 -57.13 6.04 -4.75
N LYS A 74 -57.59 7.14 -5.33
CA LYS A 74 -58.11 8.28 -4.57
C LYS A 74 -59.32 7.81 -3.76
N LEU A 75 -59.20 7.76 -2.43
CA LEU A 75 -60.35 7.71 -1.54
C LEU A 75 -60.38 9.00 -0.71
N ASP A 76 -61.55 9.66 -0.73
CA ASP A 76 -61.93 10.81 0.08
C ASP A 76 -61.86 10.45 1.59
N PRO A 77 -61.32 11.31 2.47
CA PRO A 77 -61.10 10.96 3.86
C PRO A 77 -62.36 11.21 4.69
N ALA A 78 -63.19 10.18 4.84
CA ALA A 78 -64.15 10.13 5.95
C ALA A 78 -63.50 9.37 7.13
N ALA A 79 -63.29 10.11 8.21
CA ALA A 79 -62.75 9.74 9.52
C ALA A 79 -62.70 8.22 9.84
N ILE A 80 -61.49 7.70 9.99
CA ILE A 80 -61.21 6.43 10.67
C ILE A 80 -60.31 6.74 11.88
N PRO A 81 -60.60 6.23 13.09
CA PRO A 81 -59.81 6.55 14.27
C PRO A 81 -58.44 5.85 14.18
N CYS A 82 -57.37 6.63 14.10
CA CYS A 82 -56.01 6.12 14.19
C CYS A 82 -55.66 5.81 15.65
N GLY A 83 -55.65 4.53 16.01
CA GLY A 83 -54.99 4.05 17.23
C GLY A 83 -53.48 4.08 17.04
N SER A 84 -52.82 5.10 17.58
CA SER A 84 -51.37 5.21 17.66
C SER A 84 -50.86 4.41 18.86
N ILE A 85 -49.90 3.51 18.66
CA ILE A 85 -49.03 3.04 19.74
C ILE A 85 -47.60 2.99 19.19
N TYR A 86 -46.88 4.09 19.38
CA TYR A 86 -45.45 4.04 19.70
C TYR A 86 -45.27 4.70 21.07
N PRO A 87 -44.47 4.15 22.00
CA PRO A 87 -44.20 4.81 23.25
C PRO A 87 -43.36 6.06 22.98
N ALA A 88 -43.95 7.22 23.24
CA ALA A 88 -43.20 8.45 23.42
C ALA A 88 -42.24 8.29 24.61
N LEU A 89 -40.99 8.65 24.38
CA LEU A 89 -39.97 8.86 25.40
C LEU A 89 -40.43 10.05 26.27
N GLU A 90 -41.10 9.81 27.41
CA GLU A 90 -41.31 10.89 28.38
C GLU A 90 -41.06 10.47 29.83
N THR A 91 -40.36 11.39 30.48
CA THR A 91 -39.91 11.51 31.85
C THR A 91 -41.05 11.51 32.87
N MET A 92 -40.70 11.09 34.09
CA MET A 92 -41.56 11.08 35.30
C MET A 92 -42.29 12.41 35.51
N ASP A 93 -43.61 12.34 35.68
CA ASP A 93 -44.29 12.81 36.89
C ASP A 93 -45.73 12.26 36.98
N GLU A 94 -46.04 11.59 38.09
CA GLU A 94 -47.40 11.20 38.55
C GLU A 94 -47.96 12.36 39.40
N PRO A 95 -49.29 12.60 39.51
CA PRO A 95 -50.12 11.78 40.41
C PRO A 95 -51.65 11.78 40.02
N PRO A 96 -52.62 11.38 40.88
CA PRO A 96 -53.14 10.01 40.91
C PRO A 96 -54.68 9.90 40.77
N GLY A 97 -55.15 8.69 40.48
CA GLY A 97 -56.41 8.17 41.02
C GLY A 97 -57.67 8.29 40.15
N SER A 98 -58.03 7.20 39.47
CA SER A 98 -59.43 6.84 39.28
C SER A 98 -59.56 5.33 39.06
N ASP A 99 -60.14 4.65 40.05
CA ASP A 99 -60.56 3.25 39.99
C ASP A 99 -61.58 3.08 38.86
N SER A 100 -61.17 2.47 37.76
CA SER A 100 -62.07 1.87 36.80
C SER A 100 -61.65 0.42 36.56
N LYS A 101 -62.39 -0.50 37.20
CA LYS A 101 -62.42 -1.90 36.80
C LYS A 101 -63.01 -1.97 35.39
N GLU A 102 -62.18 -2.24 34.40
CA GLU A 102 -62.65 -2.66 33.08
C GLU A 102 -62.03 -4.00 32.68
N ILE A 103 -62.84 -5.04 32.93
CA ILE A 103 -63.12 -6.20 32.08
C ILE A 103 -61.93 -6.70 31.24
N SER A 104 -61.40 -7.84 31.67
CA SER A 104 -60.62 -8.78 30.87
C SER A 104 -61.40 -9.18 29.61
N SER A 105 -61.23 -8.41 28.53
CA SER A 105 -61.55 -8.86 27.18
C SER A 105 -60.47 -9.85 26.76
N GLN A 106 -60.78 -11.15 26.86
CA GLN A 106 -60.08 -12.16 26.06
C GLN A 106 -60.35 -11.82 24.60
N GLU A 107 -59.41 -11.11 23.97
CA GLU A 107 -59.39 -10.91 22.54
C GLU A 107 -59.10 -12.27 21.90
N SER A 108 -60.16 -12.95 21.43
CA SER A 108 -60.01 -14.14 20.61
C SER A 108 -59.18 -13.78 19.39
N ALA A 109 -58.04 -14.43 19.21
CA ALA A 109 -57.12 -14.24 18.09
C ALA A 109 -57.83 -14.46 16.75
N ARG A 110 -58.42 -13.41 16.19
CA ARG A 110 -58.79 -13.37 14.78
C ARG A 110 -57.49 -13.17 14.00
N GLU A 111 -57.17 -14.11 13.12
CA GLU A 111 -56.01 -13.97 12.23
C GLU A 111 -56.18 -12.67 11.43
N LYS A 112 -55.23 -11.74 11.59
CA LYS A 112 -55.23 -10.49 10.84
C LYS A 112 -54.90 -10.83 9.39
N ILE A 113 -55.92 -10.89 8.54
CA ILE A 113 -55.77 -11.23 7.11
C ILE A 113 -55.00 -10.14 6.37
N ILE A 114 -55.23 -8.87 6.74
CA ILE A 114 -54.56 -7.71 6.18
C ILE A 114 -54.07 -6.85 7.35
N SER A 115 -52.80 -6.46 7.33
CA SER A 115 -52.22 -5.50 8.27
C SER A 115 -51.50 -4.39 7.53
N VAL A 116 -51.64 -3.16 8.01
CA VAL A 116 -51.01 -1.97 7.45
C VAL A 116 -50.06 -1.40 8.50
N LEU A 117 -48.80 -1.19 8.12
CA LEU A 117 -47.76 -0.64 8.99
C LEU A 117 -47.17 0.62 8.36
N VAL A 118 -47.00 1.66 9.17
CA VAL A 118 -46.22 2.85 8.81
C VAL A 118 -44.89 2.75 9.54
N GLN A 119 -43.79 2.85 8.79
CA GLN A 119 -42.44 2.81 9.33
C GLN A 119 -41.56 3.91 8.70
N PRO A 120 -40.43 4.30 9.34
CA PRO A 120 -39.43 5.15 8.70
C PRO A 120 -38.94 4.52 7.39
N HIS A 121 -38.64 5.37 6.40
CA HIS A 121 -38.00 4.91 5.18
C HIS A 121 -36.53 4.59 5.46
N GLU A 122 -36.13 3.36 5.17
CA GLU A 122 -34.78 2.83 5.47
C GLU A 122 -33.88 2.80 4.23
N GLY A 123 -34.39 3.26 3.08
CA GLY A 123 -33.74 3.28 1.78
C GLY A 123 -34.46 2.45 0.74
N VAL A 124 -33.89 2.41 -0.47
CA VAL A 124 -34.50 1.75 -1.63
C VAL A 124 -34.14 0.26 -1.62
N PRO A 125 -35.12 -0.67 -1.58
CA PRO A 125 -34.83 -2.10 -1.64
C PRO A 125 -34.01 -2.49 -2.87
N ALA A 126 -32.90 -3.19 -2.66
CA ALA A 126 -31.94 -3.46 -3.71
C ALA A 126 -31.42 -4.91 -3.73
N VAL A 127 -30.96 -5.32 -4.91
CA VAL A 127 -30.22 -6.58 -5.15
C VAL A 127 -28.78 -6.33 -5.59
N SER A 128 -28.42 -5.07 -5.79
CA SER A 128 -27.12 -4.59 -6.26
C SER A 128 -26.91 -3.14 -5.79
N PRO A 129 -25.68 -2.72 -5.43
CA PRO A 129 -24.45 -3.51 -5.48
C PRO A 129 -24.30 -4.48 -4.29
N TYR A 130 -25.07 -4.29 -3.22
CA TYR A 130 -25.05 -5.18 -2.06
C TYR A 130 -26.05 -6.33 -2.21
N SER A 131 -25.65 -7.52 -1.78
CA SER A 131 -26.52 -8.69 -1.70
C SER A 131 -26.18 -9.56 -0.50
N VAL A 132 -27.16 -10.30 -0.01
CA VAL A 132 -27.01 -11.21 1.14
C VAL A 132 -27.57 -12.59 0.82
N VAL A 133 -26.83 -13.63 1.21
CA VAL A 133 -27.21 -15.03 1.01
C VAL A 133 -26.91 -15.85 2.29
N PRO A 134 -27.88 -16.62 2.81
CA PRO A 134 -29.30 -16.65 2.40
C PRO A 134 -30.06 -15.41 2.91
N ARG A 135 -31.19 -15.07 2.29
CA ARG A 135 -32.09 -14.00 2.79
C ARG A 135 -32.92 -14.42 4.00
N GLN A 136 -32.99 -15.71 4.31
CA GLN A 136 -33.66 -16.23 5.50
C GLN A 136 -32.78 -17.33 6.09
N THR A 137 -32.53 -17.27 7.41
CA THR A 137 -31.76 -18.30 8.11
C THR A 137 -32.34 -18.59 9.50
N VAL A 138 -32.09 -19.78 10.03
CA VAL A 138 -32.47 -20.17 11.38
C VAL A 138 -31.21 -20.29 12.24
N VAL A 139 -31.12 -19.43 13.25
CA VAL A 139 -30.11 -19.52 14.29
C VAL A 139 -30.61 -20.51 15.35
N PRO A 140 -29.93 -21.66 15.55
CA PRO A 140 -30.34 -22.63 16.55
C PRO A 140 -30.14 -22.06 17.95
N GLY A 141 -31.04 -22.43 18.87
CA GLY A 141 -30.95 -22.01 20.27
C GLY A 141 -29.61 -22.40 20.90
N GLY A 142 -28.82 -21.40 21.33
CA GLY A 142 -27.49 -21.62 21.91
C GLY A 142 -26.38 -21.89 20.91
N GLY A 143 -26.65 -21.77 19.61
CA GLY A 143 -25.65 -21.87 18.54
C GLY A 143 -25.51 -20.58 17.73
N SER A 144 -24.95 -20.70 16.54
CA SER A 144 -24.73 -19.62 15.59
C SER A 144 -25.09 -20.05 14.17
N SER A 145 -25.30 -19.07 13.29
CA SER A 145 -25.44 -19.26 11.84
C SER A 145 -24.69 -18.15 11.14
N ASP A 146 -24.16 -18.44 9.96
CA ASP A 146 -23.46 -17.47 9.12
C ASP A 146 -24.36 -16.94 8.00
N VAL A 147 -24.10 -15.71 7.58
CA VAL A 147 -24.71 -15.06 6.40
C VAL A 147 -23.59 -14.41 5.59
N TYR A 148 -23.66 -14.52 4.27
CA TYR A 148 -22.66 -13.95 3.37
C TYR A 148 -23.20 -12.66 2.78
N ILE A 149 -22.48 -11.56 3.03
CA ILE A 149 -22.74 -10.26 2.42
C ILE A 149 -21.72 -10.07 1.31
N SER A 150 -22.19 -9.75 0.11
CA SER A 150 -21.35 -9.49 -1.06
C SER A 150 -21.60 -8.10 -1.62
N PHE A 151 -20.55 -7.52 -2.19
CA PHE A 151 -20.59 -6.27 -2.94
C PHE A 151 -20.15 -6.55 -4.38
N THR A 152 -20.99 -6.17 -5.34
CA THR A 152 -20.71 -6.25 -6.77
C THR A 152 -20.37 -4.84 -7.25
N PRO A 153 -19.10 -4.52 -7.54
CA PRO A 153 -18.67 -3.18 -7.95
C PRO A 153 -19.43 -2.71 -9.19
N LEU A 154 -19.95 -1.49 -9.13
CA LEU A 154 -20.49 -0.80 -10.30
C LEU A 154 -19.34 -0.31 -11.20
N VAL A 155 -19.62 -0.11 -12.49
CA VAL A 155 -18.66 0.55 -13.39
C VAL A 155 -18.64 2.03 -13.02
N LEU A 156 -17.50 2.50 -12.51
CA LEU A 156 -17.27 3.91 -12.23
C LEU A 156 -17.26 4.69 -13.56
N PRO A 157 -18.11 5.71 -13.74
CA PRO A 157 -18.07 6.54 -14.95
C PRO A 157 -16.74 7.30 -15.05
N ASP A 158 -16.18 7.42 -16.26
CA ASP A 158 -14.88 8.09 -16.50
C ASP A 158 -14.81 9.54 -15.98
N ALA A 159 -15.97 10.20 -15.83
CA ALA A 159 -16.06 11.58 -15.34
C ALA A 159 -15.93 11.69 -13.81
N GLU A 160 -16.15 10.61 -13.07
CA GLU A 160 -16.15 10.60 -11.60
C GLU A 160 -14.84 10.06 -11.05
N ALA A 161 -14.17 10.82 -10.18
CA ALA A 161 -12.93 10.36 -9.55
C ALA A 161 -13.20 9.21 -8.55
N GLU A 162 -14.37 9.25 -7.91
CA GLU A 162 -14.78 8.37 -6.82
C GLU A 162 -16.30 8.23 -6.81
N LEU A 163 -16.80 7.02 -6.61
CA LEU A 163 -18.23 6.74 -6.37
C LEU A 163 -18.37 6.03 -5.03
N ARG A 164 -19.15 6.63 -4.14
CA ARG A 164 -19.50 6.07 -2.83
C ARG A 164 -20.82 5.30 -2.95
N CYS A 165 -20.86 4.08 -2.43
CA CYS A 165 -22.04 3.24 -2.38
C CYS A 165 -22.37 2.96 -0.92
N ASP A 166 -23.37 3.66 -0.37
CA ASP A 166 -23.87 3.40 0.97
C ASP A 166 -25.06 2.43 0.91
N GLY A 167 -25.10 1.49 1.84
CA GLY A 167 -26.13 0.47 1.93
C GLY A 167 -26.48 0.13 3.36
N LEU A 168 -27.68 -0.40 3.54
CA LEU A 168 -28.21 -0.83 4.83
C LEU A 168 -28.79 -2.23 4.70
N MET A 169 -28.43 -3.13 5.61
CA MET A 169 -29.05 -4.44 5.76
C MET A 169 -29.83 -4.48 7.08
N LEU A 170 -31.08 -4.91 6.99
CA LEU A 170 -31.96 -5.12 8.14
C LEU A 170 -32.25 -6.61 8.32
N GLY A 171 -32.10 -7.11 9.54
CA GLY A 171 -32.45 -8.47 9.93
C GLY A 171 -33.61 -8.49 10.92
N PHE A 172 -34.77 -8.95 10.46
CA PHE A 172 -35.96 -9.06 11.27
C PHE A 172 -36.03 -10.41 11.95
N MET A 173 -36.25 -10.39 13.26
CA MET A 173 -36.29 -11.60 14.08
C MET A 173 -37.70 -12.19 14.11
N SER A 174 -37.86 -13.41 13.62
CA SER A 174 -39.11 -14.18 13.69
C SER A 174 -38.96 -15.33 14.69
N LEU A 175 -39.88 -15.39 15.66
CA LEU A 175 -39.94 -16.46 16.65
C LEU A 175 -41.01 -17.48 16.23
N ASP A 176 -40.66 -18.52 15.48
CA ASP A 176 -41.69 -19.42 14.93
C ASP A 176 -42.39 -20.30 15.98
N ASP A 177 -41.71 -20.60 17.09
CA ASP A 177 -42.29 -21.35 18.21
C ASP A 177 -43.21 -20.45 19.05
N LYS A 178 -44.47 -20.88 19.23
CA LYS A 178 -45.46 -20.17 20.05
C LYS A 178 -45.01 -20.02 21.51
N LEU A 179 -44.28 -20.99 22.05
CA LEU A 179 -43.70 -20.93 23.39
C LEU A 179 -42.53 -19.94 23.48
N ALA A 180 -41.88 -19.65 22.35
CA ALA A 180 -40.87 -18.60 22.28
C ALA A 180 -41.49 -17.19 22.27
N ARG A 181 -42.68 -17.03 21.69
CA ARG A 181 -43.42 -15.75 21.65
C ARG A 181 -44.06 -15.39 22.99
N MET A 182 -44.51 -16.38 23.75
CA MET A 182 -45.28 -16.14 24.97
C MET A 182 -45.03 -17.20 26.03
N VAL A 183 -44.80 -16.74 27.26
CA VAL A 183 -44.98 -17.56 28.46
C VAL A 183 -46.29 -17.12 29.11
N PRO A 184 -47.32 -18.00 29.17
CA PRO A 184 -48.63 -17.63 29.69
C PRO A 184 -48.53 -16.95 31.07
N ASN A 185 -49.23 -15.83 31.22
CA ASN A 185 -49.28 -15.02 32.44
C ASN A 185 -47.93 -14.46 32.93
N LYS A 186 -46.89 -14.43 32.08
CA LYS A 186 -45.58 -13.88 32.45
C LYS A 186 -45.08 -12.83 31.47
N VAL A 187 -44.81 -13.22 30.23
CA VAL A 187 -44.17 -12.35 29.24
C VAL A 187 -44.64 -12.67 27.83
N GLN A 188 -44.73 -11.62 27.01
CA GLN A 188 -44.89 -11.69 25.57
C GLN A 188 -43.64 -11.05 24.94
N ARG A 189 -43.06 -11.72 23.93
CA ARG A 189 -41.88 -11.24 23.21
C ARG A 189 -42.32 -10.70 21.86
N SER A 190 -41.88 -9.49 21.55
CA SER A 190 -42.04 -8.93 20.21
C SER A 190 -41.19 -9.67 19.19
N HIS A 191 -41.66 -9.71 17.95
CA HIS A 191 -40.97 -10.32 16.81
C HIS A 191 -41.45 -9.65 15.51
N GLY A 192 -40.80 -9.98 14.39
CA GLY A 192 -41.04 -9.35 13.10
C GLY A 192 -40.83 -7.84 13.19
N TYR A 193 -41.79 -7.08 12.69
CA TYR A 193 -41.77 -5.61 12.73
C TYR A 193 -42.01 -5.01 14.12
N GLU A 194 -42.49 -5.79 15.11
CA GLU A 194 -42.66 -5.30 16.49
C GLU A 194 -41.35 -5.29 17.28
N ALA A 195 -40.31 -5.96 16.78
CA ALA A 195 -38.98 -5.99 17.35
C ALA A 195 -38.03 -5.10 16.52
N PRO A 196 -37.12 -4.34 17.16
CA PRO A 196 -36.08 -3.62 16.43
C PRO A 196 -35.24 -4.60 15.59
N PRO A 197 -35.01 -4.31 14.29
CA PRO A 197 -34.21 -5.19 13.45
C PRO A 197 -32.71 -5.09 13.81
N LEU A 198 -31.96 -6.15 13.51
CA LEU A 198 -30.51 -6.08 13.41
C LEU A 198 -30.15 -5.14 12.25
N ARG A 199 -29.30 -4.15 12.50
CA ARG A 199 -28.88 -3.17 11.49
C ARG A 199 -27.41 -3.35 11.16
N VAL A 200 -27.09 -3.42 9.87
CA VAL A 200 -25.71 -3.45 9.38
C VAL A 200 -25.55 -2.37 8.32
N HIS A 201 -24.72 -1.38 8.61
CA HIS A 201 -24.33 -0.35 7.64
C HIS A 201 -23.19 -0.87 6.77
N MET A 202 -23.31 -0.66 5.47
CA MET A 202 -22.33 -1.10 4.48
C MET A 202 -21.89 0.10 3.66
N GLU A 203 -20.58 0.28 3.54
CA GLU A 203 -19.97 1.36 2.78
C GLU A 203 -18.91 0.78 1.85
N ALA A 204 -18.95 1.19 0.59
CA ALA A 204 -17.96 0.84 -0.41
C ALA A 204 -17.61 2.10 -1.21
N VAL A 205 -16.33 2.22 -1.55
CA VAL A 205 -15.80 3.35 -2.31
C VAL A 205 -15.09 2.82 -3.54
N LEU A 206 -15.58 3.22 -4.71
CA LEU A 206 -15.03 2.85 -6.01
C LEU A 206 -14.12 3.97 -6.51
N ARG A 207 -12.91 3.61 -6.93
CA ARG A 207 -11.94 4.53 -7.55
C ARG A 207 -11.38 3.93 -8.81
N HIS A 208 -10.97 4.78 -9.74
CA HIS A 208 -10.23 4.35 -10.92
C HIS A 208 -8.90 3.68 -10.49
N PRO A 209 -8.53 2.54 -11.10
CA PRO A 209 -7.24 1.94 -10.83
C PRO A 209 -6.14 2.84 -11.41
N LEU A 210 -5.30 3.39 -10.54
CA LEU A 210 -4.17 4.24 -10.93
C LEU A 210 -2.88 3.61 -10.44
N LEU A 211 -1.82 3.84 -11.21
CA LEU A 211 -0.46 3.46 -10.84
C LEU A 211 0.37 4.73 -10.70
N PHE A 212 1.04 4.89 -9.57
CA PHE A 212 1.93 5.99 -9.27
C PHE A 212 3.35 5.47 -9.23
N LEU A 213 4.25 6.13 -9.95
CA LEU A 213 5.67 5.80 -9.95
C LEU A 213 6.46 6.86 -9.21
N SER A 214 7.16 6.46 -8.15
CA SER A 214 8.01 7.37 -7.38
C SER A 214 9.37 7.55 -8.03
N THR A 215 9.87 8.77 -8.07
CA THR A 215 11.24 9.05 -8.51
C THR A 215 12.23 8.52 -7.49
N PRO A 216 13.23 7.69 -7.89
CA PRO A 216 14.28 7.25 -6.99
C PRO A 216 15.15 8.45 -6.57
N SER A 217 15.89 8.30 -5.47
CA SER A 217 16.80 9.34 -5.01
C SER A 217 18.11 9.30 -5.79
N THR A 218 18.88 10.39 -5.74
CA THR A 218 20.23 10.42 -6.32
C THR A 218 21.07 9.25 -5.78
N PRO A 219 21.87 8.57 -6.61
CA PRO A 219 22.30 8.93 -7.97
C PRO A 219 21.36 8.47 -9.11
N PHE A 220 20.21 7.86 -8.80
CA PHE A 220 19.26 7.47 -9.83
C PHE A 220 18.32 8.62 -10.16
N SER A 221 17.80 8.62 -11.39
CA SER A 221 16.69 9.47 -11.76
C SER A 221 15.74 8.72 -12.68
N LEU A 222 14.51 9.22 -12.74
CA LEU A 222 13.46 8.71 -13.60
C LEU A 222 12.98 9.83 -14.52
N SER A 223 12.81 9.52 -15.80
CA SER A 223 12.13 10.41 -16.73
C SER A 223 11.13 9.64 -17.58
N SER A 224 10.03 10.29 -17.94
CA SER A 224 8.99 9.73 -18.80
C SER A 224 8.91 10.54 -20.09
N THR A 225 8.88 9.85 -21.23
CA THR A 225 8.62 10.47 -22.53
C THR A 225 7.15 10.25 -22.85
N ASP A 226 6.33 11.27 -22.66
CA ASP A 226 4.91 11.23 -23.03
C ASP A 226 4.79 11.41 -24.55
N PRO A 227 4.45 10.37 -25.34
CA PRO A 227 4.43 10.48 -26.80
C PRO A 227 3.38 11.49 -27.30
N LYS A 228 2.37 11.83 -26.50
CA LYS A 228 1.30 12.77 -26.88
C LYS A 228 1.65 14.25 -26.69
N LYS A 229 2.78 14.59 -26.05
CA LYS A 229 3.21 16.00 -25.86
C LYS A 229 4.30 16.48 -26.83
N SER A 230 4.76 15.64 -27.76
CA SER A 230 5.87 15.97 -28.68
C SER A 230 5.47 16.83 -29.91
N THR A 231 4.42 17.64 -29.79
CA THR A 231 4.10 18.67 -30.79
C THR A 231 3.57 19.91 -30.10
N LYS A 232 4.47 20.84 -29.73
CA LYS A 232 4.43 22.28 -30.07
C LYS A 232 5.34 23.12 -29.17
N THR A 233 6.28 23.80 -29.85
CA THR A 233 6.77 25.18 -29.64
C THR A 233 7.03 25.70 -28.22
N SER A 234 8.33 25.95 -27.98
CA SER A 234 8.91 27.17 -27.39
C SER A 234 7.99 28.11 -26.58
N HIS A 235 8.39 28.28 -25.31
CA HIS A 235 8.01 29.33 -24.36
C HIS A 235 6.64 29.18 -23.66
N SER A 236 6.65 28.54 -22.49
CA SER A 236 6.05 29.17 -21.30
C SER A 236 6.81 28.72 -20.05
N LYS A 237 7.40 29.69 -19.35
CA LYS A 237 7.77 29.53 -17.94
C LYS A 237 6.44 29.44 -17.17
N LYS A 238 6.17 28.30 -16.56
CA LYS A 238 5.11 28.16 -15.57
C LYS A 238 5.74 27.65 -14.29
N GLU A 239 5.54 28.44 -13.25
CA GLU A 239 6.08 28.28 -11.90
C GLU A 239 5.87 26.87 -11.36
N GLU A 240 6.96 26.28 -10.88
CA GLU A 240 6.99 25.02 -10.15
C GLU A 240 6.26 25.22 -8.82
N ARG A 241 5.03 24.70 -8.72
CA ARG A 241 4.57 24.17 -7.44
C ARG A 241 5.33 22.87 -7.21
N GLU A 242 5.95 22.77 -6.03
CA GLU A 242 6.54 21.56 -5.48
C GLU A 242 5.48 20.45 -5.28
N GLU A 243 5.05 19.83 -6.37
CA GLU A 243 4.58 18.46 -6.34
C GLU A 243 5.60 17.69 -7.18
N GLN A 244 6.40 16.86 -6.52
CA GLN A 244 7.28 15.93 -7.23
C GLN A 244 6.44 15.24 -8.31
N PRO A 245 6.89 15.19 -9.57
CA PRO A 245 6.08 14.64 -10.64
C PRO A 245 5.91 13.14 -10.39
N GLN A 246 4.85 12.76 -9.68
CA GLN A 246 4.39 11.39 -9.64
C GLN A 246 3.99 11.04 -11.06
N HIS A 247 4.69 10.10 -11.67
CA HIS A 247 4.27 9.63 -12.99
C HIS A 247 3.05 8.74 -12.79
N VAL A 248 1.88 9.28 -13.12
CA VAL A 248 0.60 8.58 -13.01
C VAL A 248 0.31 7.85 -14.32
N LEU A 249 0.01 6.56 -14.22
CA LEU A 249 -0.45 5.75 -15.33
C LEU A 249 -1.94 5.40 -15.13
N TYR A 250 -2.74 5.78 -16.11
CA TYR A 250 -4.17 5.52 -16.14
C TYR A 250 -4.50 4.15 -16.75
N PRO A 251 -5.70 3.60 -16.50
CA PRO A 251 -6.14 2.35 -17.11
C PRO A 251 -6.00 2.35 -18.62
N GLN A 252 -5.64 1.18 -19.19
CA GLN A 252 -5.49 0.97 -20.64
C GLN A 252 -4.44 1.86 -21.33
N GLN A 253 -3.60 2.55 -20.56
CA GLN A 253 -2.45 3.30 -21.08
C GLN A 253 -1.16 2.51 -20.88
N ASN A 254 -0.16 2.86 -21.69
CA ASN A 254 1.22 2.38 -21.52
C ASN A 254 2.11 3.60 -21.30
N MET A 255 3.09 3.48 -20.41
CA MET A 255 4.10 4.49 -20.18
C MET A 255 5.49 3.89 -20.32
N LEU A 256 6.31 4.52 -21.15
CA LEU A 256 7.74 4.20 -21.25
C LEU A 256 8.51 5.10 -20.29
N VAL A 257 9.22 4.49 -19.35
CA VAL A 257 10.06 5.21 -18.38
C VAL A 257 11.53 4.90 -18.60
N LYS A 258 12.37 5.92 -18.48
CA LYS A 258 13.81 5.82 -18.56
C LYS A 258 14.39 6.01 -17.15
N VAL A 259 15.01 4.95 -16.64
CA VAL A 259 15.81 5.01 -15.41
C VAL A 259 17.24 5.32 -15.81
N SER A 260 17.85 6.32 -15.18
CA SER A 260 19.22 6.73 -15.44
C SER A 260 20.04 6.73 -14.15
N PHE A 261 21.31 6.37 -14.26
CA PHE A 261 22.29 6.51 -13.18
C PHE A 261 23.23 7.66 -13.52
N HIS A 262 23.31 8.66 -12.64
CA HIS A 262 24.15 9.84 -12.83
C HIS A 262 25.50 9.62 -12.18
N THR A 263 26.54 9.48 -13.00
CA THR A 263 27.91 9.39 -12.49
C THR A 263 28.45 10.78 -12.24
N THR A 264 28.80 11.09 -10.99
CA THR A 264 29.45 12.34 -10.60
C THR A 264 30.71 12.06 -9.79
N LEU A 265 31.67 12.99 -9.80
CA LEU A 265 32.92 12.85 -9.03
C LEU A 265 32.66 12.73 -7.52
N GLU A 266 31.62 13.38 -7.01
CA GLU A 266 31.21 13.29 -5.60
C GLU A 266 30.89 11.85 -5.17
N LEU A 267 30.45 10.98 -6.08
CA LEU A 267 30.20 9.58 -5.75
C LEU A 267 31.48 8.85 -5.34
N LEU A 268 32.66 9.24 -5.86
CA LEU A 268 33.91 8.59 -5.52
C LEU A 268 34.32 8.82 -4.07
N ARG A 269 33.84 9.91 -3.43
CA ARG A 269 34.13 10.23 -2.03
C ARG A 269 33.62 9.17 -1.06
N TYR A 270 32.53 8.49 -1.42
CA TYR A 270 31.97 7.38 -0.63
C TYR A 270 32.97 6.24 -0.42
N GLN A 271 33.98 6.10 -1.26
CA GLN A 271 35.02 5.07 -1.09
C GLN A 271 35.83 5.22 0.20
N HIS A 272 35.86 6.43 0.77
CA HIS A 272 36.67 6.77 1.95
C HIS A 272 35.84 6.89 3.23
N LEU A 273 34.51 6.81 3.12
CA LEU A 273 33.61 6.97 4.25
C LEU A 273 33.36 5.64 4.96
N PRO A 274 33.18 5.65 6.29
CA PRO A 274 32.71 4.48 7.01
C PRO A 274 31.25 4.18 6.65
N GLU A 275 30.82 2.93 6.85
CA GLU A 275 29.47 2.46 6.50
C GLU A 275 28.34 3.31 7.12
N THR A 276 28.57 3.89 8.29
CA THR A 276 27.62 4.78 8.98
C THR A 276 27.36 6.12 8.28
N GLN A 277 28.24 6.53 7.36
CA GLN A 277 28.14 7.78 6.61
C GLN A 277 27.80 7.56 5.12
N LEU A 278 27.59 6.31 4.70
CA LEU A 278 27.20 6.00 3.33
C LEU A 278 25.72 6.33 3.09
N LEU A 279 25.38 6.60 1.83
CA LEU A 279 23.99 6.71 1.42
C LEU A 279 23.26 5.38 1.67
N PRO A 280 21.95 5.40 2.00
CA PRO A 280 21.14 4.18 2.07
C PRO A 280 21.28 3.36 0.78
N GLY A 281 21.61 2.07 0.91
CA GLY A 281 21.83 1.17 -0.23
C GLY A 281 23.17 1.33 -0.94
N CYS A 282 24.06 2.23 -0.49
CA CYS A 282 25.43 2.34 -0.98
C CYS A 282 26.35 1.39 -0.21
N GLN A 283 27.19 0.63 -0.92
CA GLN A 283 28.17 -0.29 -0.33
C GLN A 283 29.51 -0.20 -1.06
N VAL A 284 30.61 -0.23 -0.31
CA VAL A 284 31.97 -0.35 -0.86
C VAL A 284 32.34 -1.83 -0.93
N LEU A 285 32.54 -2.34 -2.14
CA LEU A 285 32.94 -3.70 -2.41
C LEU A 285 34.42 -3.74 -2.79
N GLN A 286 35.14 -4.73 -2.26
CA GLN A 286 36.49 -5.07 -2.71
C GLN A 286 36.48 -6.48 -3.28
N LEU A 287 36.86 -6.61 -4.54
CA LEU A 287 36.94 -7.89 -5.24
C LEU A 287 38.26 -8.59 -4.90
N GLU A 288 38.32 -9.91 -5.12
CA GLU A 288 39.51 -10.73 -4.85
C GLU A 288 40.76 -10.25 -5.61
N ASN A 289 40.57 -9.62 -6.76
CA ASN A 289 41.63 -9.03 -7.57
C ASN A 289 42.13 -7.66 -7.06
N GLY A 290 41.63 -7.19 -5.91
CA GLY A 290 41.94 -5.89 -5.32
C GLY A 290 41.12 -4.72 -5.87
N GLU A 291 40.30 -4.92 -6.90
CA GLU A 291 39.44 -3.90 -7.51
C GLU A 291 38.36 -3.46 -6.53
N ARG A 292 38.16 -2.14 -6.41
CA ARG A 292 37.13 -1.55 -5.55
C ARG A 292 35.95 -1.07 -6.39
N LYS A 293 34.73 -1.33 -5.93
CA LYS A 293 33.49 -0.88 -6.56
C LYS A 293 32.55 -0.28 -5.53
N LEU A 294 31.84 0.77 -5.92
CA LEU A 294 30.70 1.30 -5.18
C LEU A 294 29.43 0.68 -5.78
N LYS A 295 28.69 -0.06 -4.97
CA LYS A 295 27.38 -0.60 -5.31
C LYS A 295 26.32 0.37 -4.79
N PHE A 296 25.36 0.74 -5.65
CA PHE A 296 24.20 1.55 -5.29
C PHE A 296 22.94 0.73 -5.54
N ASP A 297 22.24 0.36 -4.47
CA ASP A 297 20.97 -0.36 -4.51
C ASP A 297 19.82 0.56 -4.10
N GLN A 298 18.82 0.68 -4.96
CA GLN A 298 17.56 1.34 -4.65
C GLN A 298 16.38 0.57 -5.23
N ASN A 299 15.17 0.92 -4.82
CA ASN A 299 13.95 0.37 -5.42
C ASN A 299 13.20 1.48 -6.15
N LEU A 300 12.79 1.20 -7.37
CA LEU A 300 11.72 1.94 -8.02
C LEU A 300 10.40 1.48 -7.40
N VAL A 301 9.63 2.43 -6.88
CA VAL A 301 8.38 2.16 -6.15
C VAL A 301 7.21 2.41 -7.08
N ILE A 302 6.42 1.37 -7.32
CA ILE A 302 5.16 1.42 -8.06
C ILE A 302 4.04 1.26 -7.04
N GLU A 303 3.27 2.31 -6.80
CA GLU A 303 2.13 2.31 -5.91
C GLU A 303 0.84 2.18 -6.71
N HIS A 304 -0.02 1.25 -6.31
CA HIS A 304 -1.35 1.08 -6.87
C HIS A 304 -2.35 1.87 -6.03
N SER A 305 -3.43 2.38 -6.67
CA SER A 305 -4.48 3.12 -5.97
C SER A 305 -5.23 2.33 -4.89
N ASN A 306 -5.08 1.00 -4.87
CA ASN A 306 -5.58 0.11 -3.82
C ASN A 306 -4.60 -0.04 -2.63
N CYS A 307 -3.62 0.86 -2.51
CA CYS A 307 -2.58 0.86 -1.48
C CYS A 307 -1.65 -0.35 -1.50
N THR A 308 -1.60 -1.11 -2.60
CA THR A 308 -0.55 -2.12 -2.80
C THR A 308 0.67 -1.49 -3.46
N THR A 309 1.85 -1.99 -3.10
CA THR A 309 3.12 -1.45 -3.59
C THR A 309 3.95 -2.57 -4.19
N GLN A 310 4.48 -2.33 -5.39
CA GLN A 310 5.47 -3.17 -6.04
C GLN A 310 6.83 -2.47 -6.02
N LEU A 311 7.87 -3.24 -5.69
CA LEU A 311 9.25 -2.76 -5.66
C LEU A 311 10.03 -3.40 -6.81
N VAL A 312 10.66 -2.57 -7.63
CA VAL A 312 11.57 -3.03 -8.69
C VAL A 312 12.99 -2.63 -8.31
N PRO A 313 13.88 -3.59 -8.00
CA PRO A 313 15.24 -3.28 -7.59
C PRO A 313 16.04 -2.72 -8.77
N VAL A 314 16.76 -1.64 -8.50
CA VAL A 314 17.69 -0.99 -9.42
C VAL A 314 19.06 -0.95 -8.75
N THR A 315 20.02 -1.63 -9.37
CA THR A 315 21.39 -1.69 -8.88
C THR A 315 22.34 -1.10 -9.92
N ALA A 316 23.23 -0.22 -9.46
CA ALA A 316 24.34 0.29 -10.26
C ALA A 316 25.67 0.00 -9.58
N TYR A 317 26.71 -0.23 -10.39
CA TYR A 317 28.07 -0.43 -9.92
C TYR A 317 28.96 0.64 -10.55
N LEU A 318 29.67 1.38 -9.69
CA LEU A 318 30.69 2.33 -10.09
C LEU A 318 32.06 1.79 -9.71
N THR A 319 32.90 1.52 -10.70
CA THR A 319 34.28 1.07 -10.46
C THR A 319 35.13 2.24 -9.96
N VAL A 320 35.87 2.02 -8.87
CA VAL A 320 36.76 3.02 -8.30
C VAL A 320 38.10 2.99 -9.05
N PRO A 321 38.55 4.11 -9.64
CA PRO A 321 39.84 4.19 -10.33
C PRO A 321 41.01 3.97 -9.36
N ALA A 322 42.09 3.36 -9.85
CA ALA A 322 43.29 3.13 -9.08
C ALA A 322 44.53 3.26 -9.98
N LEU A 323 45.67 3.69 -9.45
CA LEU A 323 46.92 3.80 -10.21
C LEU A 323 48.01 2.87 -9.66
N GLU A 324 48.70 2.15 -10.56
CA GLU A 324 49.74 1.17 -10.23
C GLU A 324 50.91 1.32 -11.21
N LEU A 325 52.14 1.11 -10.71
CA LEU A 325 53.35 1.14 -11.52
C LEU A 325 53.87 -0.28 -11.78
N SER A 326 54.45 -0.53 -12.95
CA SER A 326 55.11 -1.82 -13.24
C SER A 326 56.25 -2.17 -12.27
N CYS A 327 56.80 -1.18 -11.58
CA CYS A 327 57.84 -1.34 -10.58
C CYS A 327 57.80 -0.20 -9.56
N ALA A 328 58.24 -0.46 -8.33
CA ALA A 328 58.36 0.55 -7.28
C ALA A 328 59.71 1.30 -7.30
N MET A 329 60.72 0.78 -8.00
CA MET A 329 62.07 1.34 -8.08
C MET A 329 62.67 1.17 -9.48
N VAL A 330 63.34 2.21 -9.98
CA VAL A 330 64.27 2.16 -11.12
C VAL A 330 65.67 2.51 -10.62
N ASP A 331 66.61 1.58 -10.79
CA ASP A 331 68.03 1.80 -10.50
C ASP A 331 68.81 1.90 -11.81
N PHE A 332 69.28 3.11 -12.12
CA PHE A 332 70.09 3.40 -13.30
C PHE A 332 71.52 2.84 -13.18
N GLN A 333 71.90 2.33 -12.01
CA GLN A 333 73.24 1.89 -11.66
C GLN A 333 74.25 3.03 -11.90
N THR A 334 75.47 2.68 -12.33
CA THR A 334 76.52 3.65 -12.65
C THR A 334 76.34 4.22 -14.05
N CYS A 335 76.27 5.53 -14.16
CA CYS A 335 76.20 6.28 -15.42
C CYS A 335 77.32 7.33 -15.48
N PHE A 336 77.85 7.60 -16.67
CA PHE A 336 78.87 8.64 -16.84
C PHE A 336 78.27 10.04 -16.77
N VAL A 337 78.97 10.97 -16.14
CA VAL A 337 78.55 12.39 -16.08
C VAL A 337 78.33 12.95 -17.48
N ALA A 338 77.22 13.69 -17.65
CA ALA A 338 76.74 14.26 -18.91
C ALA A 338 76.27 13.25 -19.99
N GLN A 339 76.18 11.95 -19.68
CA GLN A 339 75.56 10.96 -20.56
C GLN A 339 74.18 10.54 -20.00
N PRO A 340 73.07 10.98 -20.61
CA PRO A 340 71.74 10.61 -20.14
C PRO A 340 71.43 9.14 -20.44
N LYS A 341 70.88 8.42 -19.46
CA LYS A 341 70.32 7.07 -19.65
C LYS A 341 68.81 7.11 -19.45
N THR A 342 68.07 6.36 -20.26
CA THR A 342 66.60 6.35 -20.25
C THR A 342 66.06 4.94 -20.01
N GLU A 343 65.05 4.83 -19.14
CA GLU A 343 64.33 3.61 -18.81
C GLU A 343 62.82 3.83 -18.97
N HIS A 344 62.06 2.74 -19.11
CA HIS A 344 60.60 2.77 -19.30
C HIS A 344 59.88 2.11 -18.12
N VAL A 345 58.85 2.78 -17.61
CA VAL A 345 57.95 2.25 -16.56
C VAL A 345 56.53 2.34 -17.08
N PHE A 346 55.75 1.27 -16.92
CA PHE A 346 54.33 1.30 -17.29
C PHE A 346 53.51 1.80 -16.10
N LEU A 347 52.65 2.79 -16.35
CA LEU A 347 51.61 3.22 -15.43
C LEU A 347 50.31 2.53 -15.84
N TYR A 348 49.76 1.72 -14.95
CA TYR A 348 48.49 1.01 -15.11
C TYR A 348 47.39 1.67 -14.31
N ASN A 349 46.15 1.49 -14.77
CA ASN A 349 44.96 1.78 -13.97
C ASN A 349 44.62 0.56 -13.07
N ARG A 350 45.40 0.34 -11.98
CA ARG A 350 45.29 -0.74 -10.95
C ARG A 350 45.84 -0.24 -9.58
N ASP A 351 45.78 -0.94 -8.43
CA ASP A 351 46.00 -0.32 -7.08
C ASP A 351 47.38 -0.63 -6.40
N GLU A 352 47.79 0.18 -5.38
CA GLU A 352 48.84 0.02 -4.32
C GLU A 352 50.19 0.84 -4.30
N GLN A 353 50.78 1.03 -3.09
CA GLN A 353 51.54 2.22 -2.51
C GLN A 353 53.09 2.07 -2.26
N LYS A 354 53.98 3.12 -2.14
CA LYS A 354 54.49 3.89 -0.91
C LYS A 354 55.72 4.86 -1.14
N ARG A 355 56.06 5.77 -0.18
CA ARG A 355 56.80 7.12 -0.22
C ARG A 355 58.34 7.20 0.09
N PRO A 356 59.08 8.39 0.14
CA PRO A 356 59.05 9.75 -0.52
C PRO A 356 60.43 10.40 -1.02
N LYS A 357 60.31 11.52 -1.78
CA LYS A 357 61.22 12.65 -2.18
C LYS A 357 62.24 12.55 -3.36
N ALA A 358 62.16 13.48 -4.34
CA ALA A 358 63.11 13.70 -5.44
C ALA A 358 63.69 15.12 -5.54
N LEU A 359 64.99 15.17 -5.91
CA LEU A 359 65.77 16.32 -6.36
C LEU A 359 65.99 16.33 -7.89
N GLU A 360 66.45 17.47 -8.40
CA GLU A 360 66.43 17.99 -9.79
C GLU A 360 67.35 17.30 -10.85
N VAL A 361 67.71 16.01 -10.70
CA VAL A 361 68.65 15.31 -11.63
C VAL A 361 67.97 14.27 -12.54
N PHE A 362 66.75 13.87 -12.19
CA PHE A 362 65.93 12.96 -12.98
C PHE A 362 64.84 13.72 -13.73
N SER A 363 64.55 13.34 -14.97
CA SER A 363 63.42 13.84 -15.74
C SER A 363 62.45 12.72 -16.09
N ILE A 364 61.15 13.05 -16.12
CA ILE A 364 60.08 12.11 -16.48
C ILE A 364 59.21 12.71 -17.58
N PHE A 365 58.79 11.88 -18.53
CA PHE A 365 57.89 12.25 -19.61
C PHE A 365 56.89 11.12 -19.91
N PRO A 366 55.62 11.41 -20.20
CA PRO A 366 54.98 12.72 -20.10
C PRO A 366 54.79 13.16 -18.63
N THR A 367 54.78 14.47 -18.35
CA THR A 367 54.54 15.01 -17.01
C THR A 367 53.05 15.15 -16.66
N LYS A 368 52.19 15.13 -17.69
CA LYS A 368 50.72 15.10 -17.61
C LYS A 368 50.19 14.28 -18.78
N GLY A 369 49.11 13.54 -18.57
CA GLY A 369 48.49 12.71 -19.59
C GLY A 369 47.09 12.27 -19.16
N ILE A 370 46.39 11.58 -20.06
CA ILE A 370 45.10 10.96 -19.79
C ILE A 370 45.32 9.45 -19.84
N LEU A 371 44.96 8.75 -18.77
CA LEU A 371 44.93 7.29 -18.74
C LEU A 371 43.47 6.86 -18.93
N GLU A 372 43.18 6.22 -20.06
CA GLU A 372 41.82 5.82 -20.38
C GLU A 372 41.27 4.81 -19.37
N ALA A 373 39.96 4.85 -19.15
CA ALA A 373 39.29 3.85 -18.34
C ALA A 373 39.38 2.48 -19.01
N ARG A 374 39.41 1.42 -18.18
CA ARG A 374 39.50 0.03 -18.66
C ARG A 374 38.33 -0.31 -19.58
N GLU A 375 38.60 -0.59 -20.85
CA GLU A 375 37.63 -1.08 -21.84
C GLU A 375 37.88 -2.58 -22.10
N GLY A 376 37.42 -3.44 -21.19
CA GLY A 376 37.55 -4.91 -21.30
C GLY A 376 38.41 -5.57 -20.21
N GLU A 377 38.97 -6.76 -20.46
CA GLU A 377 39.68 -7.53 -19.42
C GLU A 377 41.11 -7.06 -19.14
N ALA A 378 41.80 -6.45 -20.10
CA ALA A 378 43.18 -5.98 -19.92
C ALA A 378 43.21 -4.57 -19.29
N PRO A 379 44.13 -4.28 -18.35
CA PRO A 379 44.30 -2.94 -17.82
C PRO A 379 44.84 -2.00 -18.91
N THR A 380 44.31 -0.79 -18.97
CA THR A 380 44.89 0.30 -19.76
C THR A 380 46.24 0.71 -19.15
N ARG A 381 47.19 1.10 -20.01
CA ARG A 381 48.54 1.46 -19.58
C ARG A 381 49.10 2.63 -20.39
N GLU A 382 49.91 3.44 -19.74
CA GLU A 382 50.71 4.51 -20.33
C GLU A 382 52.20 4.26 -20.08
N ILE A 383 53.08 4.72 -20.97
CA ILE A 383 54.53 4.55 -20.81
C ILE A 383 55.13 5.83 -20.23
N LEU A 384 55.70 5.72 -19.03
CA LEU A 384 56.51 6.76 -18.40
C LEU A 384 57.98 6.55 -18.78
N GLN A 385 58.53 7.53 -19.46
CA GLN A 385 59.92 7.56 -19.87
C GLN A 385 60.74 8.35 -18.85
N ILE A 386 61.70 7.71 -18.21
CA ILE A 386 62.49 8.29 -17.12
C ILE A 386 63.92 8.39 -17.57
N SER A 387 64.49 9.59 -17.51
CA SER A 387 65.87 9.85 -17.89
C SER A 387 66.70 10.34 -16.70
N PHE A 388 67.90 9.80 -16.58
CA PHE A 388 68.88 10.17 -15.57
C PHE A 388 70.11 10.79 -16.23
N ALA A 389 70.44 12.03 -15.86
CA ALA A 389 71.59 12.76 -16.39
C ALA A 389 72.49 13.25 -15.23
N PRO A 390 73.41 12.42 -14.73
CA PRO A 390 74.27 12.78 -13.59
C PRO A 390 75.18 13.96 -13.93
N ARG A 391 75.37 14.87 -12.95
CA ARG A 391 76.16 16.10 -13.10
C ARG A 391 77.51 16.08 -12.36
N SER A 392 77.68 15.15 -11.44
CA SER A 392 78.86 14.97 -10.60
C SER A 392 79.07 13.50 -10.22
N ASP A 393 80.26 13.15 -9.76
CA ASP A 393 80.59 11.82 -9.22
C ASP A 393 80.01 11.62 -7.82
N THR A 394 78.70 11.36 -7.75
CA THR A 394 77.94 11.19 -6.51
C THR A 394 76.78 10.23 -6.71
N ASP A 395 76.27 9.66 -5.62
CA ASP A 395 75.00 8.94 -5.61
C ASP A 395 73.82 9.91 -5.66
N TYR A 396 72.83 9.60 -6.47
CA TYR A 396 71.58 10.35 -6.61
C TYR A 396 70.40 9.46 -6.28
N GLU A 397 69.47 10.03 -5.52
CA GLU A 397 68.25 9.36 -5.08
C GLU A 397 67.08 10.33 -5.20
N ALA A 398 65.96 9.82 -5.70
CA ALA A 398 64.77 10.61 -5.95
C ALA A 398 63.49 9.76 -5.89
N ILE A 399 62.36 10.41 -5.62
CA ILE A 399 61.03 9.80 -5.70
C ILE A 399 60.08 10.70 -6.47
N VAL A 400 59.55 10.14 -7.54
CA VAL A 400 58.47 10.74 -8.32
C VAL A 400 57.13 10.33 -7.71
N THR A 401 56.22 11.28 -7.52
CA THR A 401 54.84 11.00 -7.08
C THR A 401 53.91 11.24 -8.25
N ILE A 402 53.08 10.25 -8.57
CA ILE A 402 52.09 10.29 -9.64
C ILE A 402 50.72 10.26 -8.98
N SER A 403 49.89 11.26 -9.26
CA SER A 403 48.57 11.43 -8.66
C SER A 403 47.52 11.51 -9.76
N GLY A 404 46.39 10.83 -9.57
CA GLY A 404 45.22 10.97 -10.42
C GLY A 404 44.28 12.08 -9.93
N MET A 405 43.23 12.34 -10.71
CA MET A 405 42.23 13.37 -10.42
C MET A 405 40.91 12.80 -9.86
N LEU A 406 40.77 11.48 -9.78
CA LEU A 406 39.56 10.75 -9.38
C LEU A 406 39.71 10.18 -7.97
N GLU A 407 40.40 10.93 -7.10
CA GLU A 407 40.70 10.56 -5.71
C GLU A 407 41.51 9.26 -5.56
N GLU A 408 42.27 8.88 -6.59
CA GLU A 408 43.14 7.71 -6.52
C GLU A 408 44.27 7.92 -5.51
N LYS A 409 44.68 6.82 -4.89
CA LYS A 409 45.86 6.75 -4.04
C LYS A 409 47.11 7.07 -4.89
N PRO A 410 47.92 8.11 -4.57
CA PRO A 410 49.06 8.46 -5.41
C PRO A 410 50.13 7.36 -5.43
N CYS A 411 50.60 6.99 -6.63
CA CYS A 411 51.75 6.10 -6.82
C CYS A 411 53.05 6.83 -6.57
N LYS A 412 54.08 6.06 -6.23
CA LYS A 412 55.40 6.61 -5.94
C LYS A 412 56.46 5.71 -6.53
N LEU A 413 57.34 6.31 -7.32
CA LEU A 413 58.42 5.63 -8.01
C LEU A 413 59.75 6.09 -7.43
N HIS A 414 60.52 5.15 -6.90
CA HIS A 414 61.86 5.39 -6.41
C HIS A 414 62.87 5.37 -7.57
N LEU A 415 63.75 6.35 -7.65
CA LEU A 415 64.78 6.49 -8.66
C LEU A 415 66.13 6.56 -7.96
N ARG A 416 67.06 5.72 -8.41
CA ARG A 416 68.44 5.71 -7.92
C ARG A 416 69.41 5.67 -9.09
N GLY A 417 70.56 6.32 -8.94
CA GLY A 417 71.65 6.21 -9.90
C GLY A 417 72.92 6.83 -9.35
N ARG A 418 74.08 6.37 -9.83
CA ARG A 418 75.39 6.92 -9.45
C ARG A 418 76.03 7.57 -10.66
N GLY A 419 76.41 8.84 -10.53
CA GLY A 419 77.28 9.51 -11.51
C GLY A 419 78.73 9.10 -11.25
N VAL A 420 79.50 8.85 -12.31
CA VAL A 420 80.96 8.74 -12.24
C VAL A 420 81.61 9.56 -13.34
N HIS A 421 82.75 10.17 -13.05
CA HIS A 421 83.50 10.86 -14.09
C HIS A 421 84.10 9.83 -15.05
N HIS A 422 84.08 10.14 -16.35
CA HIS A 422 84.81 9.33 -17.30
C HIS A 422 86.30 9.51 -17.01
N GLY A 423 86.95 8.50 -16.41
CA GLY A 423 88.38 8.53 -16.18
C GLY A 423 89.10 8.76 -17.50
N GLN A 424 89.73 9.93 -17.66
CA GLN A 424 90.78 10.06 -18.65
C GLN A 424 91.97 9.26 -18.13
N VAL A 425 92.19 8.08 -18.71
CA VAL A 425 93.56 7.59 -18.81
C VAL A 425 94.21 8.49 -19.85
N HIS A 426 94.88 9.54 -19.38
CA HIS A 426 96.20 9.97 -19.84
C HIS A 426 96.76 11.08 -18.96
#